data_AF-A0A1Y4VDR0-F1
#
_entry.id   AF-A0A1Y4VDR0-F1
#
_cell.length_a   1.000
_cell.length_b   1.000
_cell.length_c   1.000
_cell.angle_alpha   90.00
_cell.angle_beta   90.00
_cell.angle_gamma   90.00
#
_symmetry.space_group_name_H-M   'P 1'
#
loop_
_entity.id
_entity.type
_entity.pdbx_description
1 polymer ?
#
loop_
_entity_poly.entity_id
_entity_poly.type
_entity_poly.pdbx_seq_one_letter_code
_entity_poly.pdbx_strand_id
1 'polypeptide(L)'
;MKKYVTTRKVYKAVKKYDHQQFDDFCTRVYMNGYEDGKKAVPGVDVEEILKAVSDVRGVGPALAGKIKAAVNDLFQKSEVKENEK
;
A
#
# COMPACT_ATOMS: atom_id res chain seq x y z
N MET A 1 -20.36 -11.68 -0.73
CA MET A 1 -19.10 -11.52 0.05
C MET A 1 -18.38 -12.87 0.07
N LYS A 2 -17.18 -12.98 -0.54
CA LYS A 2 -16.41 -14.24 -0.49
C LYS A 2 -15.89 -14.42 0.93
N LYS A 3 -16.38 -15.44 1.64
CA LYS A 3 -15.89 -15.78 2.98
C LYS A 3 -14.71 -16.72 2.81
N TYR A 4 -13.52 -16.31 3.26
CA TYR A 4 -12.40 -17.23 3.37
C TYR A 4 -12.66 -18.17 4.55
N VAL A 5 -13.11 -19.40 4.23
CA VAL A 5 -13.43 -20.41 5.25
C VAL A 5 -12.15 -21.15 5.62
N THR A 6 -11.76 -21.06 6.89
CA THR A 6 -10.61 -21.78 7.42
C THR A 6 -10.80 -23.29 7.28
N THR A 7 -9.81 -23.97 6.69
CA THR A 7 -9.86 -25.43 6.58
C THR A 7 -9.72 -26.08 7.97
N ARG A 8 -10.29 -27.27 8.16
CA ARG A 8 -10.20 -28.00 9.43
C ARG A 8 -8.76 -28.24 9.89
N LYS A 9 -7.82 -28.39 8.94
CA LYS A 9 -6.39 -28.54 9.22
C LYS A 9 -5.79 -27.27 9.82
N VAL A 10 -6.05 -26.12 9.21
CA VAL A 10 -5.56 -24.81 9.70
C VAL A 10 -6.18 -24.50 11.07
N TYR A 11 -7.47 -24.72 11.25
CA TYR A 11 -8.13 -24.54 12.55
C TYR A 11 -7.46 -25.36 13.68
N LYS A 12 -7.20 -26.64 13.44
CA LYS A 12 -6.53 -27.51 14.42
C LYS A 12 -5.08 -27.10 14.70
N ALA A 13 -4.39 -26.52 13.72
CA ALA A 13 -3.02 -26.04 13.88
C ALA A 13 -3.00 -24.77 14.75
N VAL A 14 -3.81 -23.77 14.39
CA VAL A 14 -3.90 -22.49 15.13
C VAL A 14 -4.32 -22.71 16.58
N LYS A 15 -5.24 -23.63 16.85
CA LYS A 15 -5.67 -23.97 18.22
C LYS A 15 -4.53 -24.49 19.12
N LYS A 16 -3.45 -25.01 18.54
CA LYS A 16 -2.30 -25.58 19.27
C LYS A 16 -1.12 -24.62 19.38
N TYR A 17 -1.23 -23.40 18.84
CA TYR A 17 -0.14 -22.44 18.88
C TYR A 17 0.14 -21.99 20.32
N ASP A 18 1.42 -21.87 20.62
CA ASP A 18 1.87 -21.05 21.75
C ASP A 18 1.69 -19.55 21.42
N HIS A 19 1.94 -18.69 22.40
CA HIS A 19 1.74 -17.24 22.26
C HIS A 19 2.53 -16.65 21.09
N GLN A 20 3.81 -17.04 20.93
CA GLN A 20 4.66 -16.52 19.87
C GLN A 20 4.16 -16.96 18.49
N GLN A 21 3.80 -18.23 18.35
CA GLN A 21 3.26 -18.78 17.10
C GLN A 21 1.92 -18.14 16.72
N PHE A 22 1.11 -17.75 17.70
CA PHE A 22 -0.15 -17.07 17.47
C PHE A 22 0.05 -15.61 17.05
N ASP A 23 0.97 -14.89 17.68
CA ASP A 23 1.32 -13.51 17.32
C ASP A 23 1.91 -13.44 15.89
N ASP A 24 2.77 -14.39 15.53
CA ASP A 24 3.32 -14.52 14.18
C ASP A 24 2.23 -14.85 13.15
N PHE A 25 1.23 -15.64 13.54
CA PHE A 25 0.08 -15.93 12.68
C PHE A 25 -0.76 -14.68 12.42
N CYS A 26 -1.11 -13.93 13.48
CA CYS A 26 -1.87 -12.69 13.36
C CYS A 26 -1.13 -11.64 12.52
N THR A 27 0.18 -11.49 12.75
CA THR A 27 1.04 -10.57 11.98
C THR A 27 1.04 -10.93 10.50
N ARG A 28 1.19 -12.21 10.15
CA ARG A 28 1.13 -12.65 8.76
C ARG A 28 -0.24 -12.42 8.11
N VAL A 29 -1.33 -12.67 8.84
CA VAL A 29 -2.69 -12.40 8.32
C VAL A 29 -2.85 -10.92 8.01
N TYR A 30 -2.39 -10.04 8.90
CA TYR A 30 -2.41 -8.60 8.68
C TYR A 30 -1.56 -8.17 7.48
N MET A 31 -0.29 -8.59 7.42
CA MET A 31 0.64 -8.22 6.34
C MET A 31 0.13 -8.69 4.98
N ASN A 32 -0.37 -9.93 4.89
CA ASN A 32 -0.96 -10.44 3.65
C ASN A 32 -2.19 -9.63 3.24
N GLY A 33 -3.05 -9.26 4.19
CA GLY A 33 -4.21 -8.41 3.91
C GLY A 33 -3.82 -7.02 3.41
N TYR A 34 -2.77 -6.43 3.99
CA TYR A 34 -2.23 -5.15 3.55
C TYR A 34 -1.62 -5.24 2.14
N GLU A 35 -0.80 -6.26 1.86
CA GLU A 35 -0.21 -6.48 0.53
C GLU A 35 -1.27 -6.75 -0.55
N ASP A 36 -2.27 -7.58 -0.25
CA ASP A 36 -3.38 -7.83 -1.16
C ASP A 36 -4.20 -6.56 -1.38
N GLY A 37 -4.42 -5.76 -0.35
CA GLY A 37 -5.02 -4.43 -0.47
C GLY A 37 -4.23 -3.51 -1.38
N LYS A 38 -2.90 -3.46 -1.21
CA LYS A 38 -1.98 -2.66 -2.03
C LYS A 38 -1.98 -3.11 -3.50
N LYS A 39 -2.05 -4.42 -3.77
CA LYS A 39 -2.14 -4.99 -5.13
C LYS A 39 -3.51 -4.79 -5.77
N ALA A 40 -4.58 -4.78 -4.97
CA ALA A 40 -5.95 -4.61 -5.45
C ALA A 40 -6.25 -3.16 -5.86
N VAL A 41 -5.54 -2.19 -5.27
CA VAL A 41 -5.58 -0.81 -5.73
C VAL A 41 -4.69 -0.70 -6.97
N PRO A 42 -5.22 -0.30 -8.15
CA PRO A 42 -4.39 0.09 -9.28
C PRO A 42 -3.65 1.37 -8.91
N GLY A 43 -2.50 1.21 -8.25
CA GLY A 43 -1.59 2.31 -7.98
C GLY A 43 -1.03 2.80 -9.30
N VAL A 44 -1.41 4.02 -9.70
CA VAL A 44 -0.75 4.70 -10.80
C VAL A 44 0.58 5.21 -10.26
N ASP A 45 1.68 4.88 -10.93
CA ASP A 45 3.00 5.36 -10.53
C ASP A 45 2.99 6.91 -10.56
N VAL A 46 3.64 7.54 -9.58
CA VAL A 46 3.80 9.00 -9.57
C VAL A 46 4.49 9.46 -10.85
N GLU A 47 5.39 8.64 -11.41
CA GLU A 47 6.03 8.93 -12.71
C GLU A 47 5.03 8.92 -13.87
N GLU A 48 4.07 7.98 -13.88
CA GLU A 48 3.01 7.93 -14.88
C GLU A 48 2.07 9.14 -14.77
N ILE A 49 1.74 9.56 -13.55
CA ILE A 49 0.95 10.78 -13.30
C ILE A 49 1.69 12.01 -13.83
N LEU A 50 2.99 12.14 -13.54
CA LEU A 50 3.78 13.29 -13.98
C LEU A 50 3.96 13.32 -15.50
N LYS A 51 4.07 12.16 -16.14
CA LYS A 51 4.12 12.04 -17.59
C LYS A 51 2.79 12.48 -18.22
N ALA A 52 1.67 11.97 -17.73
CA ALA A 52 0.34 12.35 -18.20
C ALA A 52 0.09 13.86 -18.06
N VAL A 53 0.55 14.48 -16.98
CA VAL A 53 0.45 15.93 -16.75
C VAL A 53 1.33 16.72 -17.73
N SER A 54 2.51 16.22 -18.06
CA SER A 54 3.43 16.90 -19.00
C SER A 54 2.92 16.89 -20.44
N ASP A 55 2.11 15.90 -20.81
CA ASP A 55 1.49 15.79 -22.14
C ASP A 55 0.28 16.72 -22.33
N VAL A 56 -0.21 17.37 -21.26
CA VAL A 56 -1.34 18.30 -21.33
C VAL A 56 -0.94 19.60 -22.04
N ARG A 57 -1.73 19.99 -23.05
CA ARG A 57 -1.54 21.24 -23.78
C ARG A 57 -1.48 22.44 -22.82
N GLY A 58 -0.37 23.17 -22.84
CA GLY A 58 -0.13 24.34 -21.98
C GLY A 58 0.78 24.06 -20.78
N VAL A 59 1.13 22.79 -20.52
CA VAL A 59 2.13 22.42 -19.52
C VAL A 59 3.52 22.41 -20.18
N GLY A 60 4.23 23.53 -20.05
CA GLY A 60 5.63 23.62 -20.45
C GLY A 60 6.59 23.04 -19.39
N PRO A 61 7.89 22.87 -19.72
CA PRO A 61 8.89 22.26 -18.83
C PRO A 61 9.02 22.98 -17.48
N ALA A 62 8.86 24.30 -17.45
CA ALA A 62 8.90 25.09 -16.21
C ALA A 62 7.69 24.82 -15.29
N LEU A 63 6.50 24.59 -15.86
CA LEU A 63 5.30 24.28 -15.09
C LEU A 63 5.30 22.81 -14.64
N ALA A 64 5.73 21.89 -15.51
CA ALA A 64 5.90 20.48 -15.18
C ALA A 64 6.87 20.29 -13.99
N GLY A 65 8.00 21.01 -13.96
CA GLY A 65 8.95 20.98 -12.85
C GLY A 65 8.34 21.44 -11.51
N LYS A 66 7.51 22.49 -11.53
CA LYS A 66 6.80 22.97 -10.34
C LYS A 66 5.76 21.96 -9.84
N ILE A 67 5.03 21.32 -10.75
CA ILE A 67 4.06 20.28 -10.39
C ILE A 67 4.78 19.07 -9.80
N LYS A 68 5.90 18.64 -10.40
CA LYS A 68 6.73 17.55 -9.86
C LYS A 68 7.21 17.83 -8.44
N ALA A 69 7.70 19.05 -8.18
CA ALA A 69 8.11 19.45 -6.84
C ALA A 69 6.96 19.41 -5.84
N ALA A 70 5.80 20.01 -6.17
CA ALA A 70 4.64 20.03 -5.28
C ALA A 70 4.07 18.63 -4.99
N VAL A 71 4.07 17.75 -5.99
CA VAL A 71 3.65 16.34 -5.83
C VAL A 71 4.64 15.61 -4.92
N ASN A 72 5.94 15.74 -5.15
CA ASN A 72 6.96 15.12 -4.30
C ASN A 72 6.89 15.60 -2.84
N ASP A 73 6.68 16.89 -2.60
CA ASP A 73 6.54 17.44 -1.25
C ASP A 73 5.31 16.87 -0.52
N LEU A 74 4.20 16.66 -1.23
CA LEU A 74 3.01 16.00 -0.67
C LEU A 74 3.31 14.55 -0.26
N PHE A 75 4.01 13.80 -1.11
CA PHE A 75 4.35 12.40 -0.84
C PHE A 75 5.40 12.26 0.29
N GLN A 76 6.41 13.12 0.35
CA GLN A 76 7.35 13.15 1.47
C GLN A 76 6.67 13.45 2.81
N LYS A 77 5.66 14.34 2.79
CA LYS A 77 4.90 14.69 3.99
C LYS A 77 3.98 13.57 4.47
N SER A 78 3.54 12.66 3.59
CA SER A 78 2.79 11.46 3.98
C SER A 78 3.67 10.39 4.63
N GLU A 79 4.89 10.16 4.13
CA GLU A 79 5.81 9.16 4.69
C GLU A 79 6.26 9.53 6.12
N VAL A 80 6.42 10.83 6.41
CA VAL A 80 6.78 11.30 7.76
C VAL A 80 5.66 11.03 8.78
N LYS A 81 4.38 11.06 8.35
CA LYS A 81 3.23 10.86 9.26
C LYS A 81 2.92 9.39 9.57
N GLU A 82 3.34 8.45 8.72
CA GLU A 82 3.21 7.01 8.99
C GLU A 82 4.26 6.51 9.99
N ASN A 83 5.43 7.15 10.08
CA ASN A 83 6.52 6.76 10.99
C ASN A 83 6.42 7.37 12.40
N GLU A 84 5.44 8.23 12.65
CA GLU A 84 5.20 8.92 13.94
C GLU A 84 4.01 8.33 14.73
N LYS A 85 3.39 7.24 14.25
CA LYS A 85 2.25 6.58 14.89
C LYS A 85 2.58 5.18 15.40
#